data_AF-A0A1S3QNN6-F1
#
_entry.id   AF-A0A1S3QNN6-F1
#
_cell.length_a   1.000
_cell.length_b   1.000
_cell.length_c   1.000
_cell.angle_alpha   90.00
_cell.angle_beta   90.00
_cell.angle_gamma   90.00
#
_symmetry.space_group_name_H-M   'P 1'
#
loop_
_entity.id
_entity.type
_entity.pdbx_description
1 polymer ?
#
loop_
_entity_poly.entity_id
_entity_poly.type
_entity_poly.pdbx_seq_one_letter_code
_entity_poly.pdbx_strand_id
1 'polypeptide(L)'
;MTSVHTSTGNPLSLVDLVPVLQNTLKDESSVTCKMACSAVRHCIMTLCSSTLSELGLHLLVDLLTLKDCSYWLVRTELLDTLAEIDFRLVNFLEKRTESLHKGEHHYTGLLRLQERVLNGVVIQLLGDEDPRVRHIAAATVSRYG
;
A
#
# COMPACT_ATOMS: atom_id res chain seq x y z
N MET A 1 5.17 6.58 -24.41
CA MET A 1 4.80 5.16 -24.63
C MET A 1 6.08 4.37 -24.82
N THR A 2 6.62 3.78 -23.75
CA THR A 2 7.79 2.89 -23.83
C THR A 2 7.30 1.45 -23.87
N SER A 3 6.98 0.97 -25.08
CA SER A 3 6.77 -0.46 -25.32
C SER A 3 8.15 -1.11 -25.40
N VAL A 4 8.56 -1.78 -24.31
CA VAL A 4 9.64 -2.76 -24.38
C VAL A 4 9.03 -3.97 -25.07
N HIS A 5 9.10 -4.01 -26.40
CA HIS A 5 8.82 -5.24 -27.13
C HIS A 5 9.80 -6.30 -26.66
N THR A 6 9.28 -7.31 -25.97
CA THR A 6 10.06 -8.38 -25.37
C THR A 6 10.65 -9.25 -26.46
N SER A 7 11.97 -9.35 -26.51
CA SER A 7 12.72 -10.27 -27.40
C SER A 7 12.31 -11.75 -27.22
N THR A 8 11.58 -12.07 -26.15
CA THR A 8 11.08 -13.41 -25.79
C THR A 8 9.68 -13.73 -26.33
N GLY A 9 8.97 -12.77 -26.94
CA GLY A 9 7.60 -12.95 -27.44
C GLY A 9 6.51 -13.07 -26.36
N ASN A 10 6.83 -12.83 -25.08
CA ASN A 10 5.86 -12.88 -24.00
C ASN A 10 5.08 -11.55 -23.88
N PRO A 11 3.74 -11.53 -24.04
CA PRO A 11 2.95 -10.30 -23.95
C PRO A 11 2.85 -9.74 -22.52
N LEU A 12 3.32 -10.46 -21.50
CA LEU A 12 3.22 -10.07 -20.10
C LEU A 12 3.93 -8.74 -19.82
N SER A 13 3.19 -7.79 -19.25
CA SER A 13 3.72 -6.53 -18.76
C SER A 13 3.66 -6.43 -17.23
N LEU A 14 4.41 -5.49 -16.66
CA LEU A 14 4.37 -5.23 -15.21
C LEU A 14 2.98 -4.72 -14.76
N VAL A 15 2.25 -4.06 -15.65
CA VAL A 15 0.89 -3.56 -15.37
C VAL A 15 -0.06 -4.73 -15.11
N ASP A 16 0.13 -5.87 -15.78
CA ASP A 16 -0.71 -7.05 -15.61
C ASP A 16 -0.48 -7.76 -14.27
N LEU A 17 0.66 -7.52 -13.61
CA LEU A 17 1.01 -8.15 -12.33
C LEU A 17 0.45 -7.39 -11.12
N VAL A 18 0.17 -6.09 -11.24
CA VAL A 18 -0.37 -5.29 -10.13
C VAL A 18 -1.77 -5.79 -9.71
N PRO A 19 -2.73 -6.03 -10.62
CA PRO A 19 -4.03 -6.62 -10.27
C PRO A 19 -3.92 -7.95 -9.54
N VAL A 20 -2.90 -8.76 -9.85
CA VAL A 20 -2.66 -10.02 -9.13
C VAL A 20 -2.37 -9.73 -7.66
N LEU A 21 -1.45 -8.81 -7.36
CA LEU A 21 -1.17 -8.40 -5.98
C LEU A 21 -2.41 -7.82 -5.28
N GLN A 22 -3.17 -6.97 -5.97
CA GLN A 22 -4.39 -6.36 -5.42
C GLN A 22 -5.44 -7.42 -5.05
N ASN A 23 -5.60 -8.46 -5.87
CA ASN A 23 -6.51 -9.57 -5.59
C ASN A 23 -5.99 -10.43 -4.44
N THR A 24 -4.68 -10.73 -4.40
CA THR A 24 -4.07 -11.54 -3.34
C THR A 24 -4.08 -10.84 -1.98
N LEU A 25 -4.10 -9.49 -1.93
CA LEU A 25 -4.31 -8.73 -0.69
C LEU A 25 -5.73 -8.91 -0.11
N LYS A 26 -6.70 -9.31 -0.94
CA LYS A 26 -8.12 -9.48 -0.59
C LYS A 26 -8.52 -10.95 -0.46
N ASP A 27 -7.53 -11.84 -0.37
CA ASP A 27 -7.74 -13.28 -0.26
C ASP A 27 -8.41 -13.66 1.07
N GLU A 28 -9.15 -14.77 1.08
CA GLU A 28 -9.79 -15.26 2.31
C GLU A 28 -8.76 -15.79 3.33
N SER A 29 -7.61 -16.26 2.84
CA SER A 29 -6.53 -16.76 3.67
C SER A 29 -5.67 -15.62 4.21
N SER A 30 -5.62 -15.49 5.53
CA SER A 30 -4.75 -14.51 6.21
C SER A 30 -3.26 -14.74 5.92
N VAL A 31 -2.86 -15.99 5.66
CA VAL A 31 -1.47 -16.32 5.26
C VAL A 31 -1.18 -15.74 3.88
N THR A 32 -2.13 -15.89 2.94
CA THR A 32 -2.01 -15.35 1.58
C THR A 32 -1.96 -13.82 1.60
N CYS A 33 -2.84 -13.16 2.35
CA CYS A 33 -2.82 -11.69 2.52
C CYS A 33 -1.51 -11.20 3.12
N LYS A 34 -0.99 -11.89 4.14
CA LYS A 34 0.29 -11.54 4.78
C LYS A 34 1.46 -11.63 3.77
N MET A 35 1.49 -12.69 2.96
CA MET A 35 2.53 -12.84 1.94
C MET A 35 2.39 -11.80 0.82
N ALA A 36 1.17 -11.46 0.42
CA ALA A 36 0.92 -10.37 -0.54
C ALA A 36 1.38 -9.01 0.00
N CYS A 37 1.06 -8.70 1.26
CA CYS A 37 1.52 -7.49 1.92
C CYS A 37 3.06 -7.39 1.91
N SER A 38 3.73 -8.50 2.26
CA SER A 38 5.19 -8.59 2.21
C SER A 38 5.75 -8.40 0.79
N ALA A 39 5.09 -9.00 -0.22
CA ALA A 39 5.47 -8.80 -1.62
C ALA A 39 5.33 -7.33 -2.06
N VAL A 40 4.26 -6.65 -1.63
CA VAL A 40 4.06 -5.22 -1.89
C VAL A 40 5.14 -4.39 -1.22
N ARG A 41 5.55 -4.69 0.02
CA ARG A 41 6.67 -4.00 0.69
C ARG A 41 7.92 -3.95 -0.18
N HIS A 42 8.23 -5.05 -0.87
CA HIS A 42 9.42 -5.15 -1.72
C HIS A 42 9.36 -4.33 -3.02
N CYS A 43 8.19 -3.95 -3.51
CA CYS A 43 8.06 -3.32 -4.82
C CYS A 43 7.44 -1.91 -4.82
N ILE A 44 6.68 -1.56 -3.77
CA ILE A 44 5.86 -0.34 -3.75
C ILE A 44 6.67 0.93 -3.95
N MET A 45 7.83 1.08 -3.31
CA MET A 45 8.66 2.28 -3.47
C MET A 45 9.32 2.37 -4.84
N THR A 46 9.67 1.22 -5.43
CA THR A 46 10.16 1.14 -6.81
C THR A 46 9.08 1.54 -7.80
N LEU A 47 7.83 1.09 -7.59
CA LEU A 47 6.68 1.50 -8.39
C LEU A 47 6.43 3.01 -8.27
N CYS A 48 6.35 3.54 -7.06
CA CYS A 48 6.17 4.97 -6.79
C CYS A 48 7.26 5.84 -7.44
N SER A 49 8.50 5.34 -7.54
CA SER A 49 9.61 6.07 -8.14
C SER A 49 9.71 5.92 -9.68
N SER A 50 8.79 5.17 -10.28
CA SER A 50 8.82 4.83 -11.72
C SER A 50 7.76 5.59 -12.53
N THR A 51 7.70 5.31 -13.84
CA THR A 51 6.63 5.77 -14.73
C THR A 51 5.27 5.13 -14.44
N LEU A 52 5.22 4.10 -13.59
CA LEU A 52 4.00 3.41 -13.14
C LEU A 52 3.59 3.80 -11.71
N SER A 53 3.99 4.99 -11.25
CA SER A 53 3.75 5.49 -9.90
C SER A 53 2.29 5.52 -9.49
N GLU A 54 1.37 5.69 -10.43
CA GLU A 54 -0.08 5.60 -10.20
C GLU A 54 -0.50 4.22 -9.66
N LEU A 55 0.11 3.14 -10.14
CA LEU A 55 -0.13 1.78 -9.64
C LEU A 55 0.40 1.61 -8.20
N GLY A 56 1.53 2.26 -7.88
CA GLY A 56 2.06 2.30 -6.52
C GLY A 56 1.11 2.99 -5.54
N LEU A 57 0.48 4.10 -5.95
CA LEU A 57 -0.52 4.79 -5.12
C LEU A 57 -1.79 3.94 -4.93
N HIS A 58 -2.26 3.25 -5.96
CA HIS A 58 -3.40 2.31 -5.83
C HIS A 58 -3.08 1.18 -4.84
N LEU A 59 -1.90 0.55 -4.95
CA LEU A 59 -1.48 -0.47 -3.98
C LEU A 59 -1.39 0.07 -2.56
N LEU A 60 -0.92 1.31 -2.37
CA LEU A 60 -0.91 1.96 -1.05
C LEU A 60 -2.32 2.12 -0.48
N VAL A 61 -3.31 2.46 -1.31
CA VAL A 61 -4.73 2.52 -0.90
C VAL A 61 -5.25 1.14 -0.50
N ASP A 62 -4.98 0.11 -1.32
CA ASP A 62 -5.42 -1.27 -1.03
C ASP A 62 -4.81 -1.80 0.26
N LEU A 63 -3.53 -1.49 0.55
CA LEU A 63 -2.87 -1.87 1.81
C LEU A 63 -3.62 -1.37 3.05
N LEU A 64 -4.23 -0.17 3.00
CA LEU A 64 -4.90 0.41 4.18
C LEU A 64 -6.10 -0.43 4.65
N THR A 65 -6.66 -1.27 3.78
CA THR A 65 -7.77 -2.17 4.12
C THR A 65 -7.34 -3.32 5.03
N LEU A 66 -6.05 -3.68 5.03
CA LEU A 66 -5.52 -4.78 5.85
C LEU A 66 -5.57 -4.49 7.36
N LYS A 67 -5.79 -3.24 7.76
CA LYS A 67 -5.94 -2.87 9.18
C LYS A 67 -7.13 -3.60 9.82
N ASP A 68 -8.15 -3.92 9.04
CA ASP A 68 -9.40 -4.54 9.50
C ASP A 68 -9.31 -6.08 9.48
N CYS A 69 -8.17 -6.64 9.06
CA CYS A 69 -7.95 -8.09 9.10
C CYS A 69 -7.89 -8.60 10.56
N SER A 70 -8.70 -9.62 10.85
CA SER A 70 -8.77 -10.22 12.19
C SER A 70 -7.44 -10.83 12.66
N TYR A 71 -6.60 -11.30 11.74
CA TYR A 71 -5.33 -11.92 12.07
C TYR A 71 -4.23 -10.88 12.35
N TRP A 72 -3.72 -10.87 13.59
CA TRP A 72 -2.74 -9.89 14.08
C TRP A 72 -1.46 -9.82 13.23
N LEU A 73 -1.01 -10.96 12.66
CA LEU A 73 0.21 -11.01 11.86
C LEU A 73 0.09 -10.23 10.54
N VAL A 74 -1.12 -10.14 9.98
CA VAL A 74 -1.39 -9.32 8.80
C VAL A 74 -1.28 -7.83 9.17
N ARG A 75 -1.84 -7.44 10.32
CA ARG A 75 -1.78 -6.05 10.83
C ARG A 75 -0.34 -5.63 11.16
N THR A 76 0.49 -6.51 11.71
CA THR A 76 1.91 -6.19 11.92
C THR A 76 2.68 -6.08 10.62
N GLU A 77 2.44 -6.98 9.65
CA GLU A 77 3.10 -6.87 8.33
C GLU A 77 2.68 -5.58 7.59
N LEU A 78 1.42 -5.15 7.74
CA LEU A 78 0.95 -3.85 7.26
C LEU A 78 1.77 -2.71 7.88
N LEU A 79 1.92 -2.70 9.20
CA LEU A 79 2.66 -1.63 9.92
C LEU A 79 4.14 -1.59 9.53
N ASP A 80 4.78 -2.75 9.37
CA ASP A 80 6.16 -2.85 8.89
C ASP A 80 6.27 -2.34 7.44
N THR A 81 5.30 -2.67 6.59
CA THR A 81 5.25 -2.19 5.20
C THR A 81 5.10 -0.67 5.15
N LEU A 82 4.18 -0.11 5.93
CA LEU A 82 3.95 1.33 6.01
C LEU A 82 5.15 2.07 6.60
N ALA A 83 5.94 1.44 7.45
CA ALA A 83 7.16 2.03 8.03
C ALA A 83 8.30 2.25 7.01
N GLU A 84 8.24 1.61 5.84
CA GLU A 84 9.23 1.74 4.76
C GLU A 84 8.82 2.75 3.68
N ILE A 85 7.61 3.32 3.77
CA ILE A 85 7.08 4.24 2.75
C ILE A 85 7.64 5.65 2.94
N ASP A 86 8.22 6.22 1.87
CA ASP A 86 8.57 7.65 1.84
C ASP A 86 7.35 8.50 1.48
N PHE A 87 6.69 9.04 2.52
CA PHE A 87 5.52 9.91 2.33
C PHE A 87 5.85 11.25 1.67
N ARG A 88 7.12 11.68 1.60
CA ARG A 88 7.47 12.88 0.83
C ARG A 88 7.26 12.63 -0.66
N LEU A 89 7.68 11.46 -1.14
CA LEU A 89 7.41 11.03 -2.51
C LEU A 89 5.91 10.83 -2.74
N VAL A 90 5.21 10.13 -1.83
CA VAL A 90 3.76 9.92 -1.95
C VAL A 90 3.02 11.25 -2.07
N ASN A 91 3.30 12.22 -1.19
CA ASN A 91 2.68 13.54 -1.23
C ASN A 91 2.98 14.31 -2.51
N PHE A 92 4.18 14.12 -3.10
CA PHE A 92 4.50 14.71 -4.41
C PHE A 92 3.67 14.08 -5.53
N LEU A 93 3.51 12.76 -5.52
CA LEU A 93 2.73 12.02 -6.52
C LEU A 93 1.24 12.34 -6.42
N GLU A 94 0.67 12.40 -5.21
CA GLU A 94 -0.73 12.77 -4.99
C GLU A 94 -1.07 14.11 -5.64
N LYS A 95 -0.18 15.11 -5.55
CA LYS A 95 -0.40 16.43 -6.16
C LYS A 95 -0.38 16.42 -7.69
N ARG A 96 0.15 15.36 -8.31
CA ARG A 96 0.29 15.22 -9.77
C ARG A 96 -0.76 14.32 -10.41
N THR A 97 -1.46 13.51 -9.61
CA THR A 97 -2.37 12.49 -10.12
C THR A 97 -3.83 12.88 -9.89
N GLU A 98 -4.48 13.47 -10.89
CA GLU A 98 -5.89 13.89 -10.79
C GLU A 98 -6.90 12.73 -10.88
N SER A 99 -6.56 11.64 -11.58
CA SER A 99 -7.41 10.46 -11.82
C SER A 99 -7.74 9.69 -10.54
N LEU A 100 -6.73 9.48 -9.68
CA LEU A 100 -6.88 8.70 -8.45
C LEU A 100 -7.87 9.33 -7.46
N HIS A 101 -8.02 10.66 -7.49
CA HIS A 101 -8.95 11.36 -6.62
C HIS A 101 -10.41 10.95 -6.90
N LYS A 102 -10.74 10.66 -8.16
CA LYS A 102 -12.14 10.47 -8.56
C LYS A 102 -12.72 9.11 -8.13
N GLY A 103 -11.92 8.04 -8.04
CA GLY A 103 -12.33 6.72 -7.51
C GLY A 103 -13.71 6.19 -7.98
N GLU A 104 -14.23 5.14 -7.33
CA GLU A 104 -15.62 4.69 -7.56
C GLU A 104 -16.65 5.62 -6.88
N HIS A 105 -16.20 6.45 -5.92
CA HIS A 105 -17.07 7.27 -5.07
C HIS A 105 -17.01 8.78 -5.32
N HIS A 106 -16.47 9.25 -6.46
CA HIS A 106 -16.39 10.68 -6.81
C HIS A 106 -15.84 11.55 -5.67
N TYR A 107 -14.77 11.11 -5.02
CA TYR A 107 -14.14 11.90 -3.97
C TYR A 107 -13.48 13.14 -4.61
N THR A 108 -13.93 14.34 -4.24
CA THR A 108 -13.48 15.59 -4.87
C THR A 108 -12.28 16.23 -4.17
N GLY A 109 -11.58 15.49 -3.31
CA GLY A 109 -10.44 15.97 -2.52
C GLY A 109 -9.15 15.16 -2.75
N LEU A 110 -8.04 15.72 -2.26
CA LEU A 110 -6.75 15.02 -2.16
C LEU A 110 -6.92 13.69 -1.42
N LEU A 111 -6.21 12.63 -1.84
CA LEU A 111 -6.30 11.32 -1.18
C LEU A 111 -5.83 11.34 0.28
N ARG A 112 -4.92 12.26 0.61
CA ARG A 112 -4.34 12.48 1.95
C ARG A 112 -3.82 11.18 2.55
N LEU A 113 -3.07 10.40 1.76
CA LEU A 113 -2.58 9.07 2.12
C LEU A 113 -1.73 9.11 3.38
N GLN A 114 -0.89 10.14 3.56
CA GLN A 114 -0.13 10.29 4.80
C GLN A 114 -1.06 10.43 6.03
N GLU A 115 -2.10 11.26 5.94
CA GLU A 115 -3.07 11.46 7.02
C GLU A 115 -3.88 10.19 7.29
N ARG A 116 -4.31 9.50 6.23
CA ARG A 116 -5.06 8.23 6.32
C ARG A 116 -4.22 7.11 6.92
N VAL A 117 -2.92 7.04 6.59
CA VAL A 117 -2.00 6.08 7.20
C VAL A 117 -1.79 6.42 8.67
N LEU A 118 -1.43 7.66 8.98
CA LEU A 118 -1.13 8.05 10.35
C LEU A 118 -2.35 7.91 11.26
N ASN A 119 -3.45 8.57 10.93
CA ASN A 119 -4.64 8.62 11.79
C ASN A 119 -5.53 7.40 11.60
N GLY A 120 -5.68 6.92 10.37
CA GLY A 120 -6.60 5.85 10.02
C GLY A 120 -6.04 4.44 10.13
N VAL A 121 -4.72 4.28 10.38
CA VAL A 121 -4.09 2.98 10.60
C VAL A 121 -3.20 3.02 11.83
N VAL A 122 -2.10 3.78 11.81
CA VAL A 122 -1.05 3.70 12.84
C VAL A 122 -1.59 4.08 14.22
N ILE A 123 -2.23 5.24 14.35
CA ILE A 123 -2.80 5.71 15.63
C ILE A 123 -3.95 4.81 16.09
N GLN A 124 -4.79 4.31 15.17
CA GLN A 124 -5.86 3.36 15.53
C GLN A 124 -5.29 2.06 16.10
N LEU A 125 -4.24 1.51 15.49
CA LEU A 125 -3.60 0.26 15.91
C LEU A 125 -2.73 0.40 17.18
N LEU A 126 -2.50 1.61 17.69
CA LEU A 126 -1.97 1.79 19.05
C LEU A 126 -2.97 1.29 20.11
N GLY A 127 -4.26 1.33 19.80
CA GLY A 127 -5.34 0.84 20.65
C GLY A 127 -5.74 -0.61 20.38
N ASP A 128 -4.95 -1.36 19.61
CA ASP A 128 -5.29 -2.76 19.27
C ASP A 128 -5.36 -3.66 20.50
N GLU A 129 -6.25 -4.65 20.51
CA GLU A 129 -6.36 -5.63 21.59
C GLU A 129 -5.08 -6.50 21.72
N ASP A 130 -4.41 -6.79 20.61
CA ASP A 130 -3.19 -7.60 20.61
C ASP A 130 -1.95 -6.77 20.99
N PRO A 131 -1.23 -7.12 22.07
CA PRO A 131 -0.05 -6.37 22.51
C PRO A 131 1.08 -6.32 21.46
N ARG A 132 1.18 -7.31 20.57
CA ARG A 132 2.19 -7.33 19.51
C ARG A 132 1.89 -6.26 18.48
N VAL A 133 0.62 -6.10 18.10
CA VAL A 133 0.20 -5.04 17.16
C VAL A 133 0.48 -3.67 17.74
N ARG A 134 0.10 -3.43 19.01
CA ARG A 134 0.39 -2.16 19.70
C ARG A 134 1.88 -1.82 19.74
N HIS A 135 2.72 -2.82 20.04
CA HIS A 135 4.17 -2.63 20.10
C HIS A 135 4.75 -2.19 18.75
N ILE A 136 4.35 -2.86 17.66
CA ILE A 136 4.80 -2.51 16.31
C ILE A 136 4.23 -1.14 15.92
N ALA A 137 2.96 -0.85 16.18
CA ALA A 137 2.35 0.45 15.88
C ALA A 137 3.12 1.61 16.56
N ALA A 138 3.50 1.45 17.84
CA ALA A 138 4.31 2.42 18.56
C ALA A 138 5.71 2.61 17.95
N ALA A 139 6.35 1.51 17.51
CA ALA A 139 7.62 1.58 16.79
C ALA A 139 7.48 2.30 15.44
N THR A 140 6.37 2.06 14.73
CA THR A 140 6.06 2.74 13.46
C THR A 140 5.90 4.25 13.65
N VAL A 141 5.22 4.73 14.70
CA VAL A 141 5.07 6.18 14.98
C VAL A 141 6.41 6.90 15.02
N SER A 142 7.42 6.29 15.65
CA SER A 142 8.77 6.87 15.79
C SER A 142 9.48 7.11 14.45
N ARG A 143 9.00 6.51 13.36
CA ARG A 143 9.53 6.69 12.00
C ARG A 143 8.81 7.77 11.20
N TYR A 144 7.66 8.25 11.69
CA TYR A 144 6.86 9.31 11.06
C TYR A 144 7.06 10.69 11.70
N GLY A 145 7.72 10.77 12.86
CA GLY A 145 8.15 12.01 13.51
C GLY A 145 9.54 12.45 13.05
#